data_AF-A0A7C0ZC36-F1
#
_entry.id   AF-A0A7C0ZC36-F1
#
_cell.length_a   1.000
_cell.length_b   1.000
_cell.length_c   1.000
_cell.angle_alpha   90.00
_cell.angle_beta   90.00
_cell.angle_gamma   90.00
#
_symmetry.space_group_name_H-M   'P 1'
#
loop_
_entity.id
_entity.type
_entity.pdbx_description
1 polymer ?
#
loop_
_entity_poly.entity_id
_entity_poly.type
_entity_poly.pdbx_seq_one_letter_code
_entity_poly.pdbx_strand_id
1 'polypeptide(L)' 'GEEDPVYISFVLAGSVDERKFHLKSLMAIAQIMQTRNFEKKWMEAKNIEDLRSLLLFSRRDRG' A
#
# COMPACT_ATOMS: atom_id res chain seq x y z
N GLY A 1 26.78 2.20 11.66
CA GLY A 1 25.93 2.91 10.70
C GLY A 1 24.52 2.60 11.11
N GLU A 2 23.72 3.62 11.38
CA GLU A 2 22.32 3.44 11.75
C GLU A 2 21.52 3.18 10.47
N GLU A 3 20.72 2.11 10.44
CA GLU A 3 19.85 1.81 9.30
C GLU A 3 18.59 2.68 9.39
N ASP A 4 18.12 3.19 8.25
CA ASP A 4 16.88 3.96 8.21
C ASP A 4 15.68 3.10 8.67
N PRO A 5 14.78 3.63 9.49
CA PRO A 5 13.62 2.88 10.00
C PRO A 5 12.62 2.53 8.88
N VAL A 6 12.07 1.31 8.96
CA VAL A 6 11.00 0.85 8.06
C VAL A 6 9.63 1.35 8.55
N TYR A 7 8.96 2.18 7.76
CA TYR A 7 7.66 2.78 8.11
C TYR A 7 6.44 2.03 7.53
N ILE A 8 6.62 1.25 6.46
CA ILE A 8 5.53 0.58 5.72
C ILE A 8 5.99 -0.81 5.28
N SER A 9 5.16 -1.84 5.51
CA SER A 9 5.38 -3.18 4.98
C SER A 9 4.08 -3.79 4.49
N PHE A 10 4.13 -4.45 3.33
CA PHE A 10 3.02 -5.21 2.76
C PHE A 10 3.40 -6.68 2.70
N VAL A 11 2.61 -7.53 3.34
CA VAL A 11 2.80 -8.99 3.35
C VAL A 11 1.73 -9.63 2.47
N LEU A 12 2.16 -10.38 1.45
CA LEU A 12 1.30 -11.20 0.62
C LEU A 12 1.53 -12.66 1.00
N ALA A 13 0.49 -13.35 1.49
CA ALA A 13 0.52 -14.76 1.83
C ALA A 13 -0.51 -15.51 0.98
N GLY A 14 -0.10 -16.63 0.39
CA GLY A 14 -0.92 -17.42 -0.53
C GLY A 14 -0.18 -18.66 -1.01
N SER A 15 -0.84 -19.50 -1.80
CA SER A 15 -0.26 -20.73 -2.34
C SER A 15 0.50 -20.49 -3.66
N VAL A 16 1.39 -21.40 -4.03
CA VAL A 16 2.31 -21.24 -5.19
C VAL A 16 1.56 -21.05 -6.51
N ASP A 17 0.40 -21.67 -6.65
CA ASP A 17 -0.50 -21.57 -7.79
C ASP A 17 -1.12 -20.16 -7.96
N GLU A 18 -1.08 -19.33 -6.92
CA GLU A 18 -1.58 -17.94 -6.96
C GLU A 18 -0.55 -16.93 -7.49
N ARG A 19 0.59 -17.36 -8.03
CA ARG A 19 1.66 -16.46 -8.52
C ARG A 19 1.16 -15.32 -9.42
N LYS A 20 0.22 -15.60 -10.34
CA LYS A 20 -0.36 -14.58 -11.22
C LYS A 20 -1.18 -13.55 -10.44
N PHE A 21 -1.86 -13.97 -9.38
CA PHE A 21 -2.62 -13.10 -8.49
C PHE A 21 -1.68 -12.23 -7.64
N HIS A 22 -0.62 -12.81 -7.08
CA HIS A 22 0.39 -12.08 -6.33
C HIS A 22 1.03 -10.92 -7.12
N LEU A 23 1.36 -11.13 -8.39
CA LEU A 23 1.91 -10.07 -9.25
C LEU A 23 0.91 -8.93 -9.47
N LYS A 24 -0.39 -9.24 -9.63
CA LYS A 24 -1.44 -8.22 -9.74
C LYS A 24 -1.58 -7.42 -8.44
N SER A 25 -1.54 -8.08 -7.29
CA SER A 25 -1.60 -7.44 -5.98
C SER A 25 -0.39 -6.53 -5.73
N LEU A 26 0.81 -6.99 -6.08
CA LEU A 26 2.04 -6.20 -5.96
C LEU A 26 2.00 -4.95 -6.84
N MET A 27 1.56 -5.08 -8.10
CA MET A 27 1.38 -3.92 -8.99
C MET A 27 0.35 -2.94 -8.45
N ALA A 28 -0.75 -3.43 -7.89
CA ALA A 28 -1.78 -2.56 -7.32
C ALA A 28 -1.25 -1.77 -6.10
N ILE A 29 -0.48 -2.42 -5.22
CA ILE A 29 0.18 -1.77 -4.08
C ILE A 29 1.17 -0.71 -4.56
N ALA A 30 2.03 -1.05 -5.54
CA ALA A 30 3.01 -0.12 -6.09
C ALA A 30 2.34 1.12 -6.72
N GLN A 31 1.20 0.97 -7.38
CA GLN A 31 0.43 2.09 -7.93
C GLN A 31 -0.14 2.99 -6.82
N ILE A 32 -0.64 2.40 -5.73
CA ILE A 32 -1.21 3.14 -4.59
C ILE A 32 -0.12 3.96 -3.90
N MET A 33 1.07 3.37 -3.69
CA MET A 33 2.20 4.04 -3.04
C MET A 33 2.72 5.24 -3.84
N GLN A 34 2.56 5.23 -5.17
CA GLN A 34 2.96 6.33 -6.05
C GLN A 34 1.96 7.50 -6.06
N THR A 35 0.83 7.39 -5.34
CA THR A 35 -0.13 8.50 -5.25
C THR A 35 0.44 9.67 -4.46
N ARG A 36 0.12 10.89 -4.89
CA ARG A 36 0.62 12.11 -4.23
C ARG A 36 0.25 12.11 -2.75
N ASN A 37 1.26 12.35 -1.91
CA ASN A 37 1.15 12.39 -0.44
C ASN A 37 0.76 11.05 0.20
N PHE A 38 0.93 9.91 -0.46
CA PHE A 38 0.62 8.60 0.14
C PHE A 38 1.33 8.40 1.48
N GLU A 39 2.65 8.54 1.51
CA GLU A 39 3.45 8.34 2.72
C GLU A 39 3.06 9.31 3.84
N LYS A 40 2.83 10.58 3.51
CA LYS A 40 2.33 11.57 4.48
C LYS A 40 0.99 11.14 5.08
N LYS A 41 0.03 10.73 4.26
CA LYS A 41 -1.28 10.27 4.73
C LYS A 41 -1.20 8.96 5.51
N TRP A 42 -0.27 8.08 5.16
CA TRP A 42 0.01 6.85 5.91
C TRP A 42 0.49 7.19 7.32
N MET A 43 1.43 8.12 7.45
CA MET A 43 1.96 8.56 8.75
C MET A 43 0.95 9.35 9.58
N GLU A 44 -0.02 10.03 8.95
CA GLU A 44 -1.09 10.77 9.63
C GLU A 44 -2.29 9.90 10.06
N ALA A 45 -2.38 8.65 9.57
CA ALA A 45 -3.46 7.73 9.89
C ALA A 45 -3.46 7.38 11.38
N LYS A 46 -4.62 7.52 12.04
CA LYS A 46 -4.75 7.32 13.49
C LYS A 46 -5.23 5.91 13.84
N ASN A 47 -5.81 5.22 12.87
CA ASN A 47 -6.44 3.92 13.07
C ASN A 47 -6.45 3.10 11.77
N ILE A 48 -6.89 1.86 11.89
CA ILE A 48 -6.96 0.90 10.77
C ILE A 48 -7.93 1.32 9.66
N GLU A 49 -9.01 2.05 9.99
CA GLU A 49 -9.98 2.51 9.00
C GLU A 49 -9.45 3.67 8.15
N ASP A 50 -8.60 4.53 8.73
CA ASP A 50 -7.87 5.56 7.99
C ASP A 50 -6.93 4.91 6.95
N LEU A 51 -6.18 3.88 7.36
CA LEU A 51 -5.31 3.11 6.48
C LEU A 51 -6.11 2.38 5.40
N ARG A 52 -7.24 1.76 5.75
CA ARG A 52 -8.14 1.08 4.80
C ARG A 52 -8.68 2.07 3.77
N SER A 53 -9.12 3.24 4.22
CA SER A 53 -9.62 4.31 3.36
C SER A 53 -8.54 4.80 2.40
N LEU A 54 -7.30 4.99 2.89
CA LEU A 54 -6.16 5.38 2.07
C LEU A 54 -5.87 4.35 0.95
N LEU A 55 -5.92 3.06 1.27
CA LEU A 55 -5.69 1.98 0.29
C LEU A 55 -6.85 1.81 -0.71
N LEU A 56 -8.10 2.03 -0.29
CA LEU A 56 -9.28 1.86 -1.16
C LEU A 56 -9.56 3.09 -2.06
N PHE A 57 -9.32 4.30 -1.56
CA PHE A 57 -9.69 5.54 -2.28
C PHE A 57 -8.55 6.16 -3.09
N SER A 58 -7.33 5.64 -2.98
CA SER A 58 -6.15 6.06 -3.75
C SER A 58 -6.27 5.90 -5.28
N ARG A 59 -7.22 5.10 -5.76
CA ARG A 59 -7.45 4.85 -7.21
C ARG A 59 -8.40 5.83 -7.91
N ARG A 60 -9.05 6.75 -7.18
CA ARG A 60 -10.14 7.54 -7.73
C ARG A 60 -9.65 8.90 -8.23
N ASP A 61 -9.04 8.88 -9.42
CA ASP A 61 -9.00 10.08 -10.25
C ASP A 61 -10.41 10.24 -10.87
N ARG A 62 -11.16 11.21 -10.36
CA ARG A 62 -12.39 11.70 -11.00
C ARG A 62 -12.11 13.15 -11.37
N GLY A 63 -11.41 13.29 -12.49
CA GLY A 63 -11.19 14.53 -13.23
C GLY A 63 -11.44 14.24 -14.70
#